data_AF-A0A8H3D0J8-F1
#
_entry.id   AF-A0A8H3D0J8-F1
#
_cell.length_a   1.000
_cell.length_b   1.000
_cell.length_c   1.000
_cell.angle_alpha   90.00
_cell.angle_beta   90.00
_cell.angle_gamma   90.00
#
_symmetry.space_group_name_H-M   'P 1'
#
loop_
_entity.id
_entity.type
_entity.pdbx_description
1 polymer ?
#
loop_
_entity_poly.entity_id
_entity_poly.type
_entity_poly.pdbx_seq_one_letter_code
_entity_poly.pdbx_strand_id
1 'polypeptide(L)'
;MDGRESSNSDEWQDVIQSFSDKINGIRANILRNGYYYDSYDRAFNIVLATTDATLFKARLPSYEVPLINYDAPSNVADYAKRLDRWHLADPKRSQMIITFITADTDEINVIRELESFYGVRAAELLWEDKSSRLR
;
A
#
# COMPACT_ATOMS: atom_id res chain seq x y z
N MET A 1 -16.87 22.66 21.46
CA MET A 1 -17.48 21.33 21.68
C MET A 1 -17.39 20.58 20.36
N ASP A 2 -16.32 19.80 20.24
CA ASP A 2 -16.00 18.94 19.10
C ASP A 2 -16.83 17.66 19.17
N GLY A 3 -17.78 17.53 18.25
CA GLY A 3 -18.61 16.32 18.09
C GLY A 3 -18.51 15.71 16.69
N ARG A 4 -17.53 16.14 15.88
CA ARG A 4 -17.38 15.68 14.48
C ARG A 4 -16.19 14.74 14.24
N GLU A 5 -15.27 14.61 15.20
CA GLU A 5 -14.09 13.77 15.02
C GLU A 5 -14.33 12.28 15.36
N SER A 6 -15.31 11.94 16.21
CA SER A 6 -15.54 10.53 16.59
C SER A 6 -16.29 9.73 15.52
N SER A 7 -17.14 10.36 14.70
CA SER A 7 -17.92 9.63 13.68
C SER A 7 -17.04 9.04 12.58
N ASN A 8 -15.93 9.71 12.26
CA ASN A 8 -15.01 9.21 11.23
C ASN A 8 -14.13 8.05 11.74
N SER A 9 -13.79 7.98 13.03
CA SER A 9 -12.88 6.94 13.49
C SER A 9 -13.48 5.54 13.38
N ASP A 10 -14.78 5.44 13.64
CA ASP A 10 -15.48 4.15 13.72
C ASP A 10 -15.73 3.60 12.31
N GLU A 11 -16.11 4.46 11.36
CA GLU A 11 -16.23 4.08 9.93
C GLU A 11 -14.90 3.55 9.36
N TRP A 12 -13.77 4.17 9.72
CA TRP A 12 -12.46 3.69 9.28
C TRP A 12 -12.08 2.34 9.88
N GLN A 13 -12.47 2.07 11.14
CA GLN A 13 -12.24 0.76 11.75
C GLN A 13 -13.02 -0.33 11.02
N ASP A 14 -14.28 -0.07 10.66
CA ASP A 14 -15.10 -1.04 9.94
C ASP A 14 -14.52 -1.39 8.56
N VAL A 15 -14.00 -0.38 7.82
CA VAL A 15 -13.34 -0.60 6.53
C VAL A 15 -12.07 -1.42 6.67
N ILE A 16 -11.22 -1.09 7.65
CA ILE A 16 -9.97 -1.81 7.94
C ILE A 16 -10.26 -3.25 8.36
N GLN A 17 -11.29 -3.45 9.20
CA GLN A 17 -11.69 -4.76 9.68
C GLN A 17 -12.24 -5.62 8.54
N SER A 18 -13.11 -5.06 7.71
CA SER A 18 -13.65 -5.73 6.51
C SER A 18 -12.54 -6.15 5.55
N PHE A 19 -11.57 -5.27 5.29
CA PHE A 19 -10.38 -5.58 4.49
C PHE A 19 -9.58 -6.74 5.09
N SER A 20 -9.28 -6.67 6.38
CA SER A 20 -8.49 -7.67 7.10
C SER A 20 -9.16 -9.04 7.10
N ASP A 21 -10.46 -9.10 7.40
CA ASP A 21 -11.25 -10.33 7.42
C ASP A 21 -11.32 -10.98 6.04
N LYS A 22 -11.41 -10.16 5.00
CA LYS A 22 -11.43 -10.65 3.64
C LYS A 22 -10.09 -11.26 3.22
N ILE A 23 -8.97 -10.59 3.50
CA ILE A 23 -7.63 -11.16 3.24
C ILE A 23 -7.42 -12.45 4.04
N ASN A 24 -7.85 -12.48 5.31
CA ASN A 24 -7.82 -13.69 6.14
C ASN A 24 -8.57 -14.84 5.47
N GLY A 25 -9.79 -14.57 4.96
CA GLY A 25 -10.63 -15.55 4.27
C GLY A 25 -9.98 -16.11 3.00
N ILE A 26 -9.44 -15.24 2.14
CA ILE A 26 -8.74 -15.65 0.92
C ILE A 26 -7.57 -16.56 1.27
N ARG A 27 -6.69 -16.13 2.18
CA ARG A 27 -5.48 -16.90 2.53
C ARG A 27 -5.81 -18.23 3.20
N ALA A 28 -6.76 -18.26 4.14
CA ALA A 28 -7.16 -19.49 4.82
C ALA A 28 -7.66 -20.54 3.82
N ASN A 29 -8.34 -20.11 2.76
CA ASN A 29 -8.83 -20.98 1.71
C ASN A 29 -7.71 -21.43 0.76
N ILE A 30 -6.79 -20.54 0.36
CA ILE A 30 -5.55 -20.95 -0.37
C ILE A 30 -4.75 -21.99 0.42
N LEU A 31 -4.54 -21.77 1.71
CA LEU A 31 -3.78 -22.68 2.57
C LEU A 31 -4.45 -24.05 2.73
N ARG A 32 -5.78 -24.11 2.71
CA ARG A 32 -6.54 -25.36 2.84
C ARG A 32 -6.70 -26.11 1.52
N ASN A 33 -6.95 -25.40 0.43
CA ASN A 33 -7.39 -25.99 -0.84
C ASN A 33 -6.35 -25.88 -1.96
N GLY A 34 -5.22 -25.20 -1.72
CA GLY A 34 -4.17 -24.94 -2.72
C GLY A 34 -4.51 -23.85 -3.73
N TYR A 35 -5.77 -23.41 -3.79
CA TYR A 35 -6.26 -22.33 -4.61
C TYR A 35 -7.50 -21.70 -3.97
N TYR A 36 -7.70 -20.41 -4.20
CA TYR A 36 -8.94 -19.72 -3.85
C TYR A 36 -9.80 -19.63 -5.11
N TYR A 37 -10.93 -20.34 -5.12
CA TYR A 37 -11.91 -20.24 -6.21
C TYR A 37 -13.31 -20.17 -5.61
N ASP A 38 -13.81 -18.95 -5.46
CA ASP A 38 -15.21 -18.70 -5.17
C ASP A 38 -15.78 -17.88 -6.34
N SER A 39 -16.54 -18.56 -7.21
CA SER A 39 -17.17 -17.93 -8.39
C SER A 39 -18.23 -16.89 -8.04
N TYR A 40 -18.66 -16.82 -6.77
CA TYR A 40 -19.57 -15.81 -6.27
C TYR A 40 -18.83 -14.64 -5.61
N ASP A 41 -17.54 -14.78 -5.35
CA ASP A 41 -16.71 -13.77 -4.73
C ASP A 41 -15.95 -12.94 -5.79
N ARG A 42 -16.58 -11.88 -6.29
CA ARG A 42 -15.95 -11.00 -7.29
C ARG A 42 -14.70 -10.26 -6.77
N ALA A 43 -14.43 -10.29 -5.47
CA ALA A 43 -13.33 -9.55 -4.85
C ALA A 43 -12.06 -10.41 -4.67
N PHE A 44 -11.61 -11.06 -5.75
CA PHE A 44 -10.30 -11.74 -5.79
C PHE A 44 -9.11 -10.77 -5.62
N ASN A 45 -9.34 -9.47 -5.88
CA ASN A 45 -8.37 -8.40 -5.72
C ASN A 45 -8.96 -7.35 -4.78
N ILE A 46 -8.37 -7.18 -3.60
CA ILE A 46 -8.81 -6.19 -2.62
C ILE A 46 -7.68 -5.21 -2.41
N VAL A 47 -8.02 -3.93 -2.46
CA VAL A 47 -7.09 -2.83 -2.23
C VAL A 47 -7.67 -1.97 -1.11
N LEU A 48 -6.83 -1.64 -0.12
CA LEU A 48 -7.14 -0.62 0.87
C LEU A 48 -6.47 0.68 0.43
N ALA A 49 -7.27 1.62 -0.07
CA ALA A 49 -6.81 2.98 -0.35
C ALA A 49 -7.01 3.84 0.90
N THR A 50 -5.94 4.48 1.38
CA THR A 50 -5.96 5.26 2.62
C THR A 50 -4.98 6.42 2.55
N THR A 51 -5.13 7.37 3.46
CA THR A 51 -4.22 8.51 3.61
C THR A 51 -3.24 8.28 4.75
N ASP A 52 -2.19 9.10 4.81
CA ASP A 52 -1.20 9.04 5.89
C ASP A 52 -1.82 9.15 7.28
N ALA A 53 -2.86 9.97 7.44
CA ALA A 53 -3.54 10.22 8.71
C ALA A 53 -4.21 8.96 9.29
N THR A 54 -4.51 7.98 8.45
CA THR A 54 -5.26 6.77 8.80
C THR A 54 -4.44 5.49 8.64
N LEU A 55 -3.31 5.54 7.93
CA LEU A 55 -2.46 4.38 7.64
C LEU A 55 -2.03 3.59 8.89
N PHE A 56 -1.58 4.27 9.94
CA PHE A 56 -1.12 3.61 11.18
C PHE A 56 -2.24 2.85 11.92
N LYS A 57 -3.51 3.17 11.64
CA LYS A 57 -4.67 2.51 12.24
C LYS A 57 -4.99 1.17 11.56
N ALA A 58 -4.47 0.93 10.36
CA ALA A 58 -4.80 -0.23 9.56
C ALA A 58 -4.40 -1.57 10.21
N ARG A 59 -3.38 -1.57 11.10
CA ARG A 59 -2.87 -2.76 11.83
C ARG A 59 -3.10 -4.05 11.05
N LEU A 60 -2.51 -4.09 9.88
CA LEU A 60 -2.75 -5.14 8.93
C LEU A 60 -2.28 -6.46 9.55
N PRO A 61 -3.09 -7.52 9.43
CA PRO A 61 -2.61 -8.84 9.81
C PRO A 61 -1.39 -9.16 8.94
N SER A 62 -0.41 -9.87 9.52
CA SER A 62 0.98 -9.92 9.04
C SER A 62 1.12 -10.52 7.63
N TYR A 63 0.87 -9.72 6.63
CA TYR A 63 0.67 -10.12 5.25
C TYR A 63 1.58 -9.25 4.41
N GLU A 64 2.36 -9.88 3.54
CA GLU A 64 3.31 -9.25 2.61
C GLU A 64 2.56 -8.42 1.54
N VAL A 65 1.73 -7.49 1.98
CA VAL A 65 0.96 -6.56 1.15
C VAL A 65 1.94 -5.49 0.69
N PRO A 66 2.00 -5.16 -0.61
CA PRO A 66 2.83 -4.05 -1.06
C PRO A 66 2.25 -2.72 -0.57
N LEU A 67 3.14 -1.80 -0.17
CA LEU A 67 2.75 -0.39 -0.03
C LEU A 67 2.81 0.25 -1.40
N ILE A 68 1.68 0.81 -1.85
CA ILE A 68 1.60 1.56 -3.09
C ILE A 68 1.38 3.03 -2.77
N ASN A 69 2.39 3.85 -3.01
CA ASN A 69 2.28 5.30 -2.99
C ASN A 69 1.74 5.74 -4.36
N TYR A 70 0.42 5.93 -4.45
CA TYR A 70 -0.22 6.43 -5.66
C TYR A 70 0.18 7.88 -5.94
N ASP A 71 0.13 8.72 -4.89
CA ASP A 71 0.71 10.06 -4.91
C ASP A 71 2.07 10.04 -4.20
N ALA A 72 3.08 10.64 -4.85
CA ALA A 72 4.40 10.81 -4.27
C ALA A 72 4.30 11.69 -3.00
N PRO A 73 4.97 11.31 -1.89
CA PRO A 73 5.06 12.18 -0.73
C PRO A 73 5.72 13.52 -1.10
N SER A 74 5.26 14.63 -0.49
CA SER A 74 5.72 15.97 -0.86
C SER A 74 7.20 16.24 -0.58
N ASN A 75 7.82 15.47 0.32
CA ASN A 75 9.24 15.58 0.67
C ASN A 75 9.74 14.29 1.34
N VAL A 76 11.06 14.18 1.49
CA VAL A 76 11.71 12.99 2.05
C VAL A 76 11.29 12.70 3.50
N ALA A 77 11.03 13.73 4.31
CA ALA A 77 10.64 13.56 5.70
C ALA A 77 9.23 12.96 5.83
N ASP A 78 8.30 13.37 4.97
CA ASP A 78 6.96 12.81 4.92
C ASP A 78 6.96 11.41 4.33
N TYR A 79 7.83 11.14 3.35
CA TYR A 79 8.08 9.77 2.88
C TYR A 79 8.54 8.87 4.04
N ALA A 80 9.56 9.29 4.79
CA ALA A 80 10.08 8.51 5.92
C ALA A 80 9.01 8.25 7.01
N LYS A 81 8.18 9.26 7.33
CA LYS A 81 7.04 9.08 8.25
C LYS A 81 6.03 8.06 7.73
N ARG A 82 5.71 8.08 6.43
CA ARG A 82 4.80 7.10 5.82
C ARG A 82 5.36 5.69 5.94
N LEU A 83 6.65 5.50 5.68
CA LEU A 83 7.32 4.21 5.86
C LEU A 83 7.30 3.73 7.31
N ASP A 84 7.50 4.61 8.27
CA ASP A 84 7.39 4.27 9.69
C ASP A 84 5.95 3.86 10.08
N ARG A 85 4.95 4.62 9.63
CA ARG A 85 3.52 4.27 9.81
C ARG A 85 3.18 2.95 9.15
N TRP A 86 3.74 2.68 7.97
CA TRP A 86 3.58 1.43 7.26
C TRP A 86 4.23 0.27 8.03
N HIS A 87 5.43 0.46 8.57
CA HIS A 87 6.08 -0.54 9.42
C HIS A 87 5.26 -0.89 10.67
N LEU A 88 4.58 0.10 11.27
CA LEU A 88 3.64 -0.14 12.38
C LEU A 88 2.38 -0.88 11.93
N ALA A 89 1.90 -0.60 10.72
CA ALA A 89 0.73 -1.26 10.15
C ALA A 89 1.03 -2.71 9.75
N ASP A 90 2.20 -2.99 9.16
CA ASP A 90 2.66 -4.34 8.84
C ASP A 90 4.14 -4.55 9.25
N PRO A 91 4.39 -5.17 10.42
CA PRO A 91 5.73 -5.29 10.99
C PRO A 91 6.61 -6.36 10.32
N LYS A 92 6.08 -7.21 9.43
CA LYS A 92 6.84 -8.31 8.81
C LYS A 92 7.60 -7.86 7.55
N ARG A 93 8.62 -7.02 7.78
CA ARG A 93 9.87 -6.66 7.04
C ARG A 93 10.12 -6.98 5.54
N SER A 94 9.43 -7.87 4.84
CA SER A 94 9.61 -8.08 3.39
C SER A 94 8.49 -7.41 2.63
N GLN A 95 8.66 -6.14 2.31
CA GLN A 95 7.63 -5.35 1.65
C GLN A 95 8.17 -4.73 0.38
N MET A 96 7.49 -5.07 -0.71
CA MET A 96 7.58 -4.33 -1.94
C MET A 96 6.93 -2.97 -1.72
N ILE A 97 7.70 -1.89 -1.92
CA ILE A 97 7.20 -0.52 -1.90
C ILE A 97 7.25 -0.01 -3.33
N ILE A 98 6.10 0.40 -3.87
CA ILE A 98 5.97 0.95 -5.21
C ILE A 98 5.54 2.40 -5.07
N THR A 99 6.23 3.31 -5.75
CA THR A 99 5.84 4.73 -5.80
C THR A 99 5.65 5.14 -7.23
N PHE A 100 4.47 5.68 -7.52
CA PHE A 100 4.21 6.34 -8.78
C PHE A 100 4.79 7.74 -8.72
N ILE A 101 5.52 8.10 -9.78
CA ILE A 101 6.12 9.41 -9.96
C ILE A 101 5.54 9.95 -11.26
N THR A 102 4.97 11.15 -11.19
CA THR A 102 4.48 11.87 -12.36
C THR A 102 5.68 12.29 -13.21
N ALA A 103 5.63 12.00 -14.51
CA ALA A 103 6.68 12.43 -15.43
C ALA A 103 6.80 13.96 -15.46
N ASP A 104 8.03 14.46 -15.66
CA ASP A 104 8.34 15.89 -15.78
C ASP A 104 8.00 16.75 -14.55
N THR A 105 7.83 16.14 -13.37
CA THR A 105 7.71 16.85 -12.09
C THR A 105 8.98 16.70 -11.24
N ASP A 106 9.04 17.46 -10.15
CA ASP A 106 10.09 17.38 -9.14
C ASP A 106 9.89 16.24 -8.13
N GLU A 107 8.82 15.44 -8.25
CA GLU A 107 8.51 14.31 -7.36
C GLU A 107 9.66 13.29 -7.32
N ILE A 108 10.39 13.11 -8.43
CA ILE A 108 11.56 12.23 -8.48
C ILE A 108 12.67 12.66 -7.51
N ASN A 109 12.75 13.94 -7.15
CA ASN A 109 13.75 14.44 -6.21
C ASN A 109 13.53 13.87 -4.82
N VAL A 110 12.28 13.59 -4.43
CA VAL A 110 11.98 12.95 -3.15
C VAL A 110 12.57 11.54 -3.07
N ILE A 111 12.56 10.79 -4.18
CA ILE A 111 13.19 9.47 -4.26
C ILE A 111 14.71 9.60 -4.16
N ARG A 112 15.31 10.52 -4.91
CA ARG A 112 16.77 10.77 -4.89
C ARG A 112 17.26 11.20 -3.50
N GLU A 113 16.50 12.05 -2.83
CA GLU A 113 16.77 12.45 -1.45
C GLU A 113 16.66 11.26 -0.49
N LEU A 114 15.65 10.41 -0.65
CA LEU A 114 15.50 9.19 0.16
C LEU A 114 16.72 8.28 -0.01
N GLU A 115 17.18 8.05 -1.24
CA GLU A 115 18.40 7.28 -1.52
C GLU A 115 19.64 7.90 -0.88
N SER A 116 19.82 9.21 -0.99
CA SER A 116 20.98 9.93 -0.45
C SER A 116 21.00 9.97 1.08
N PHE A 117 19.86 10.24 1.73
CA PHE A 117 19.78 10.41 3.19
C PHE A 117 19.73 9.08 3.94
N TYR A 118 19.03 8.09 3.39
CA TYR A 118 18.77 6.81 4.07
C TYR A 118 19.54 5.63 3.46
N GLY A 119 20.32 5.84 2.39
CA GLY A 119 21.12 4.80 1.76
C GLY A 119 20.30 3.70 1.09
N VAL A 120 19.02 3.94 0.84
CA VAL A 120 18.15 3.02 0.09
C VAL A 120 18.44 3.10 -1.40
N ARG A 121 18.01 2.10 -2.16
CA ARG A 121 18.05 2.13 -3.64
C ARG A 121 16.67 1.86 -4.19
N ALA A 122 16.19 2.75 -5.03
CA ALA A 122 14.97 2.57 -5.79
C ALA A 122 15.31 2.06 -7.20
N ALA A 123 14.63 0.98 -7.61
CA ALA A 123 14.67 0.53 -8.99
C ALA A 123 13.55 1.23 -9.78
N GLU A 124 13.90 1.83 -10.91
CA GLU A 124 12.91 2.37 -11.83
C GLU A 124 12.28 1.25 -12.66
N LEU A 125 10.95 1.21 -12.70
CA LEU A 125 10.19 0.24 -13.49
C LEU A 125 9.63 0.93 -14.74
N LEU A 126 10.26 0.68 -15.88
CA LEU A 126 9.78 1.15 -17.18
C LEU A 126 8.84 0.11 -17.78
N TRP A 127 7.62 0.51 -18.10
CA TRP A 127 6.70 -0.34 -18.86
C TRP A 127 7.02 -0.22 -20.35
N GLU A 128 7.87 -1.10 -20.88
CA GLU A 128 8.03 -1.22 -22.32
C GLU A 128 6.75 -1.76 -22.94
N ASP A 129 6.09 -0.93 -23.76
CA ASP A 129 4.94 -1.37 -24.54
C ASP A 129 5.40 -2.38 -25.61
N LYS A 130 5.21 -3.68 -25.33
CA LYS A 130 5.57 -4.80 -26.23
C LYS A 130 4.70 -4.86 -27.49
N SER A 131 3.94 -3.81 -27.80
CA SER A 131 3.06 -3.71 -28.97
C SER A 131 3.82 -3.53 -30.31
N SER A 132 5.12 -3.28 -30.30
CA SER A 132 5.90 -2.97 -31.53
C SER A 132 6.61 -4.14 -32.21
N ARG A 133 6.42 -5.40 -31.76
CA ARG A 133 7.08 -6.59 -32.37
C ARG A 133 6.19 -7.47 -33.25
N LEU A 134 5.18 -6.90 -33.89
CA LEU A 134 4.44 -7.56 -34.97
C LEU A 134 4.34 -6.64 -36.19
N ARG A 135 5.44 -6.55 -36.95
CA ARG A 135 5.45 -6.12 -38.37
C ARG A 135 6.42 -6.98 -39.14
#